data_AF-A0A8K0G0S2-F1
#
_entry.id   AF-A0A8K0G0S2-F1
#
_cell.length_a   1.000
_cell.length_b   1.000
_cell.length_c   1.000
_cell.angle_alpha   90.00
_cell.angle_beta   90.00
_cell.angle_gamma   90.00
#
_symmetry.space_group_name_H-M   'P 1'
#
loop_
_entity.id
_entity.type
_entity.pdbx_description
1 polymer ?
#
loop_
_entity_poly.entity_id
_entity_poly.type
_entity_poly.pdbx_seq_one_letter_code
_entity_poly.pdbx_strand_id
1 'polypeptide(L)'
;VIFQAYKFASNEYRLFPMRFQVNACDAIKHNMGGLHTGTRCGNFTGCPFLKDIPTHVCNWSPDESKLPPFIPSGEYMIEAQAVFRNTEIFVVRAYGDIYRPITK
;
A
#
# COMPACT_ATOMS: atom_id res chain seq x y z
N VAL A 1 -1.30 -5.92 8.38
CA VAL A 1 -1.98 -4.91 7.55
C VAL A 1 -2.84 -5.64 6.55
N ILE A 2 -4.11 -5.26 6.47
CA ILE A 2 -5.08 -5.77 5.52
C ILE A 2 -5.20 -4.72 4.42
N PHE A 3 -5.05 -5.13 3.17
CA PHE A 3 -5.22 -4.28 2.00
C PHE A 3 -6.47 -4.71 1.25
N GLN A 4 -7.30 -3.74 0.87
CA GLN A 4 -8.46 -3.91 0.01
C GLN A 4 -8.40 -2.89 -1.12
N ALA A 5 -8.41 -3.38 -2.36
CA ALA A 5 -8.48 -2.53 -3.54
C ALA A 5 -9.93 -2.25 -3.94
N TYR A 6 -10.13 -1.07 -4.49
CA TYR A 6 -11.35 -0.63 -5.15
C TYR A 6 -10.97 -0.04 -6.49
N LYS A 7 -11.79 -0.29 -7.51
CA LYS A 7 -11.62 0.26 -8.85
C LYS A 7 -12.73 1.26 -9.11
N PHE A 8 -12.38 2.42 -9.66
CA PHE A 8 -13.37 3.39 -10.09
C PHE A 8 -14.10 2.87 -11.34
N ALA A 9 -15.43 2.78 -11.26
CA ALA A 9 -16.28 2.39 -12.37
C ALA A 9 -17.67 2.98 -12.16
N SER A 10 -18.28 3.51 -13.23
CA SER A 10 -19.64 4.09 -13.18
C SER A 10 -19.79 5.19 -12.11
N ASN A 11 -18.81 6.10 -12.03
CA ASN A 11 -18.75 7.23 -11.09
C ASN A 11 -18.63 6.87 -9.60
N GLU A 12 -18.22 5.65 -9.27
CA GLU A 12 -17.98 5.24 -7.89
C GLU A 12 -16.84 4.23 -7.75
N TYR A 13 -16.23 4.18 -6.55
CA TYR A 13 -15.25 3.16 -6.21
C TYR A 13 -15.94 1.86 -5.81
N ARG A 14 -15.75 0.81 -6.61
CA ARG A 14 -16.33 -0.52 -6.38
C ARG A 14 -15.27 -1.50 -5.93
N LEU A 15 -15.66 -2.48 -5.12
CA LEU A 15 -14.76 -3.55 -4.66
C LEU A 15 -14.06 -4.20 -5.85
N PHE A 16 -12.73 -4.18 -5.84
CA PHE A 16 -11.90 -4.91 -6.79
C PHE A 16 -11.45 -6.22 -6.11
N PRO A 17 -11.37 -7.35 -6.82
CA PRO A 17 -11.03 -8.67 -6.25
C PRO A 17 -9.53 -8.78 -5.94
N MET A 18 -9.00 -7.82 -5.19
CA MET A 18 -7.66 -7.82 -4.64
C MET A 18 -7.75 -7.45 -3.16
N ARG A 19 -7.74 -8.49 -2.34
CA ARG A 19 -7.65 -8.39 -0.89
C ARG A 19 -6.53 -9.29 -0.41
N PHE A 20 -5.64 -8.74 0.38
CA PHE A 20 -4.55 -9.53 0.95
C PHE A 20 -4.19 -9.00 2.34
N GLN A 21 -3.69 -9.90 3.17
CA GLN A 21 -3.20 -9.59 4.49
C GLN A 21 -1.73 -9.92 4.56
N VAL A 22 -0.94 -8.96 5.02
CA VAL A 22 0.51 -9.12 5.21
C VAL A 22 0.89 -8.75 6.62
N ASN A 23 1.92 -9.39 7.13
CA ASN A 23 2.65 -8.89 8.29
C ASN A 23 3.43 -7.65 7.85
N ALA A 24 3.24 -6.51 8.53
CA ALA A 24 3.90 -5.25 8.18
C ALA A 24 5.43 -5.40 8.20
N CYS A 25 5.97 -6.07 9.23
CA CYS A 25 7.39 -6.26 9.41
C CYS A 25 8.00 -7.12 8.32
N ASP A 26 7.31 -8.20 7.94
CA ASP A 26 7.78 -9.05 6.84
C ASP A 26 7.69 -8.31 5.51
N ALA A 27 6.62 -7.55 5.27
CA ALA A 27 6.46 -6.77 4.04
C ALA A 27 7.56 -5.71 3.87
N ILE A 28 7.97 -5.03 4.95
CA ILE A 28 9.07 -4.07 4.94
C ILE A 28 10.41 -4.78 4.74
N LYS A 29 10.66 -5.89 5.45
CA LYS A 29 11.90 -6.68 5.33
C LYS A 29 12.10 -7.21 3.92
N HIS A 30 11.01 -7.63 3.26
CA HIS A 30 11.03 -8.16 1.89
C HIS A 30 10.81 -7.09 0.81
N ASN A 31 10.73 -5.80 1.18
CA ASN A 31 10.50 -4.69 0.25
C ASN A 31 9.31 -4.96 -0.70
N MET A 32 8.22 -5.51 -0.16
CA MET A 32 7.00 -5.80 -0.91
C MET A 32 6.42 -4.51 -1.45
N GLY A 33 6.10 -4.46 -2.75
CA GLY A 33 5.55 -3.26 -3.37
C GLY A 33 6.45 -2.01 -3.30
N GLY A 34 7.76 -2.16 -3.03
CA GLY A 34 8.68 -1.01 -3.01
C GLY A 34 8.75 -0.24 -1.70
N LEU A 35 8.18 -0.77 -0.61
CA LEU A 35 8.11 -0.09 0.70
C LEU A 35 9.45 0.39 1.29
N HIS A 36 10.59 -0.07 0.78
CA HIS A 36 11.92 0.35 1.22
C HIS A 36 12.38 1.70 0.61
N THR A 37 11.68 2.26 -0.39
CA THR A 37 12.04 3.57 -0.95
C THR A 37 11.69 4.72 0.00
N GLY A 38 10.62 4.57 0.80
CA GLY A 38 10.17 5.61 1.73
C GLY A 38 11.00 5.76 3.01
N THR A 39 11.94 4.83 3.27
CA THR A 39 12.88 4.91 4.41
C THR A 39 14.04 5.89 4.16
N ARG A 40 14.24 6.34 2.91
CA ARG A 40 15.41 7.15 2.53
C ARG A 40 15.40 8.60 3.04
N CYS A 41 14.24 9.18 3.37
CA CYS A 41 14.19 10.51 4.00
C CYS A 41 13.29 10.60 5.25
N GLY A 42 13.13 9.48 5.94
CA GLY A 42 12.38 9.39 7.19
C GLY A 42 13.26 9.12 8.41
N ASN A 43 12.63 9.10 9.59
CA ASN A 43 13.20 8.47 10.79
C ASN A 43 12.71 7.02 10.96
N PHE A 44 12.03 6.47 9.94
CA PHE A 44 11.55 5.10 9.96
C PHE A 44 12.69 4.09 9.75
N THR A 45 13.02 3.36 10.81
CA THR A 45 14.10 2.34 10.80
C THR A 45 13.61 0.91 10.61
N GLY A 46 12.30 0.71 10.40
CA GLY A 46 11.68 -0.59 10.25
C GLY A 46 11.03 -1.09 11.55
N CYS A 47 10.97 -2.41 11.71
CA CYS A 47 10.41 -3.04 12.90
C CYS A 47 11.47 -3.29 13.98
N PRO A 48 11.10 -3.28 15.28
CA PRO A 48 9.75 -3.08 15.82
C PRO A 48 9.27 -1.62 15.76
N PHE A 49 7.97 -1.42 15.59
CA PHE A 49 7.36 -0.08 15.70
C PHE A 49 7.33 0.35 17.16
N LEU A 50 7.95 1.49 17.47
CA LEU A 50 7.97 2.04 18.82
C LEU A 50 6.72 2.87 19.07
N LYS A 51 6.02 2.57 20.16
CA LYS A 51 4.84 3.32 20.58
C LYS A 51 5.26 4.76 20.97
N ASP A 52 4.41 5.73 20.67
CA ASP A 52 4.57 7.14 21.05
C ASP A 52 5.79 7.85 20.41
N ILE A 53 6.45 7.21 19.43
CA ILE A 53 7.50 7.83 18.62
C ILE A 53 6.95 8.14 17.23
N PRO A 54 6.81 9.43 16.87
CA PRO A 54 6.31 9.80 15.55
C PRO A 54 7.27 9.28 14.48
N THR A 55 6.72 8.48 13.57
CA THR A 55 7.44 7.92 12.44
C THR A 55 7.09 8.71 11.18
N HIS A 56 8.10 9.25 10.52
CA HIS A 56 7.99 9.95 9.26
C HIS A 56 8.47 9.04 8.13
N VAL A 57 7.63 8.87 7.11
CA VAL A 57 7.94 8.16 5.88
C VAL A 57 7.74 9.13 4.73
N CYS A 58 8.75 9.31 3.91
CA CYS A 58 8.67 10.16 2.72
C CYS A 58 8.18 9.38 1.52
N ASN A 59 7.55 10.08 0.57
CA ASN A 59 7.37 9.62 -0.81
C ASN A 59 6.91 8.16 -0.90
N TRP A 60 5.93 7.81 -0.07
CA TRP A 60 5.36 6.48 -0.08
C TRP A 60 4.54 6.31 -1.36
N SER A 61 5.08 5.53 -2.28
CA SER A 61 4.38 5.05 -3.46
C SER A 61 4.71 3.59 -3.69
N PRO A 62 3.76 2.79 -4.20
CA PRO A 62 4.06 1.46 -4.69
C PRO A 62 5.06 1.54 -5.84
N ASP A 63 6.02 0.62 -5.86
CA ASP A 63 6.91 0.40 -7.00
C ASP A 63 6.13 -0.25 -8.15
N GLU A 64 6.03 0.48 -9.26
CA GLU A 64 5.31 0.06 -10.46
C GLU A 64 5.81 -1.27 -11.02
N SER A 65 7.12 -1.55 -10.91
CA SER A 65 7.73 -2.78 -11.42
C SER A 65 7.29 -4.04 -10.65
N LYS A 66 6.72 -3.85 -9.45
CA LYS A 66 6.24 -4.91 -8.56
C LYS A 66 4.73 -5.06 -8.57
N LEU A 67 4.01 -4.25 -9.37
CA LEU A 67 2.58 -4.39 -9.52
C LEU A 67 2.26 -5.64 -10.38
N PRO A 68 1.32 -6.50 -9.93
CA PRO A 68 0.93 -7.67 -10.71
C PRO A 68 0.45 -7.31 -12.13
N PRO A 69 0.90 -8.05 -13.17
CA PRO A 69 0.63 -7.72 -14.57
C PRO A 69 -0.85 -7.87 -14.97
N PHE A 70 -1.67 -8.56 -14.18
CA PHE A 70 -3.09 -8.73 -14.46
C PHE A 70 -3.97 -7.55 -14.01
N ILE A 71 -3.43 -6.59 -13.25
CA ILE A 71 -4.21 -5.43 -12.80
C ILE A 71 -4.52 -4.52 -14.00
N PRO A 72 -5.79 -4.30 -14.39
CA PRO A 72 -6.08 -3.47 -15.56
C PRO A 72 -5.76 -2.00 -15.30
N SER A 73 -5.55 -1.23 -16.38
CA SER A 73 -5.45 0.23 -16.25
C SER A 73 -6.73 0.85 -15.68
N GLY A 74 -6.59 2.00 -15.02
CA GLY A 74 -7.69 2.78 -14.46
C GLY A 74 -7.37 3.43 -13.12
N GLU A 75 -8.36 4.09 -12.53
CA GLU A 75 -8.26 4.74 -11.23
C GLU A 75 -8.59 3.74 -10.11
N TYR A 76 -7.78 3.76 -9.06
CA TYR A 76 -7.89 2.85 -7.92
C TYR A 76 -7.85 3.59 -6.59
N MET A 77 -8.58 3.05 -5.63
CA MET A 77 -8.42 3.36 -4.21
C MET A 77 -7.94 2.10 -3.50
N ILE A 78 -6.89 2.21 -2.71
CA ILE A 78 -6.41 1.16 -1.81
C ILE A 78 -6.72 1.59 -0.38
N GLU A 79 -7.46 0.76 0.32
CA GLU A 79 -7.65 0.88 1.76
C GLU A 79 -6.67 -0.06 2.48
N ALA A 80 -5.86 0.50 3.37
CA ALA A 80 -4.89 -0.22 4.18
C ALA A 80 -5.26 -0.08 5.66
N GLN A 81 -5.61 -1.20 6.30
CA GLN A 81 -5.98 -1.27 7.71
C GLN A 81 -4.86 -1.97 8.50
N ALA A 82 -4.27 -1.27 9.46
CA ALA A 82 -3.30 -1.85 10.38
C ALA A 82 -3.98 -2.29 11.69
N VAL A 83 -3.80 -3.55 12.06
CA VAL A 83 -4.35 -4.15 13.28
C VAL A 83 -3.22 -4.78 14.08
N PHE A 84 -3.19 -4.52 15.38
CA PHE A 84 -2.27 -5.14 16.33
C PHE A 84 -3.07 -5.67 17.53
N ARG A 85 -2.96 -6.97 17.83
CA ARG A 85 -3.68 -7.62 18.94
C ARG A 85 -5.19 -7.29 18.98
N ASN A 86 -5.85 -7.34 17.81
CA ASN A 86 -7.27 -7.00 17.60
C ASN A 86 -7.64 -5.53 17.85
N THR A 87 -6.66 -4.64 18.00
CA THR A 87 -6.89 -3.20 18.04
C THR A 87 -6.51 -2.59 16.69
N GLU A 88 -7.42 -1.80 16.12
CA GLU A 88 -7.11 -0.98 14.96
C GLU A 88 -6.12 0.12 15.34
N ILE A 89 -5.01 0.20 14.61
CA ILE A 89 -3.99 1.24 14.81
C ILE A 89 -4.30 2.42 13.89
N PHE A 90 -4.52 2.15 12.60
CA PHE A 90 -4.85 3.15 11.60
C PHE A 90 -5.59 2.55 10.40
N VAL A 91 -6.29 3.42 9.68
CA VAL A 91 -6.82 3.18 8.34
C VAL A 91 -6.30 4.28 7.43
N VAL A 92 -5.68 3.90 6.32
CA VAL A 92 -5.23 4.82 5.26
C VAL A 92 -5.95 4.48 3.98
N ARG A 93 -6.43 5.52 3.28
CA ARG A 93 -6.94 5.40 1.92
C ARG A 93 -5.99 6.13 0.99
N ALA A 94 -5.44 5.40 0.03
CA ALA A 94 -4.57 5.92 -1.01
C ALA A 94 -5.30 5.85 -2.34
N TYR A 95 -5.19 6.92 -3.12
CA TYR A 95 -5.77 7.00 -4.46
C TYR A 95 -4.64 7.06 -5.47
N GLY A 96 -4.84 6.45 -6.62
CA GLY A 96 -3.85 6.49 -7.68
C GLY A 96 -4.32 5.85 -8.96
N ASP A 97 -3.65 6.20 -10.04
CA ASP A 97 -3.95 5.71 -11.36
C ASP A 97 -2.90 4.69 -11.79
N ILE A 98 -3.35 3.63 -12.46
CA ILE A 98 -2.48 2.67 -13.11
C ILE A 98 -2.62 2.89 -14.62
N TYR A 99 -1.54 3.36 -15.24
CA TYR A 99 -1.42 3.48 -16.69
C TYR A 99 -0.36 2.51 -17.18
N ARG A 100 -0.74 1.57 -18.05
CA ARG A 100 0.25 0.77 -18.80
C ARG A 100 0.44 1.36 -20.19
N PRO A 101 1.68 1.56 -20.64
CA PRO A 101 1.93 1.96 -22.01
C PRO A 101 1.41 0.88 -22.96
N ILE A 102 0.79 1.31 -24.06
CA ILE A 102 0.40 0.41 -25.15
C ILE A 102 1.70 0.04 -25.86
N THR A 103 2.28 -1.13 -25.54
CA THR A 103 3.36 -1.68 -26.35
C THR A 103 2.79 -2.03 -27.73
N LYS A 104 3.29 -1.35 -28.76
CA LYS A 104 3.04 -1.65 -30.18
C LYS A 104 3.69 -2.95 -30.58
#